data_AF-A0A812T3H1-F1
#
_entry.id   AF-A0A812T3H1-F1
#
_cell.length_a   1.000
_cell.length_b   1.000
_cell.length_c   1.000
_cell.angle_alpha   90.00
_cell.angle_beta   90.00
_cell.angle_gamma   90.00
#
_symmetry.space_group_name_H-M   'P 1'
#
loop_
_entity.id
_entity.type
_entity.pdbx_description
1 polymer ?
#
loop_
_entity_poly.entity_id
_entity_poly.type
_entity_poly.pdbx_seq_one_letter_code
_entity_poly.pdbx_strand_id
1 'polypeptide(L)'
;MDGADAPVSDVLSQGDHSEPPHGKHVSEGLPPLLVIEAGEIETRLRKHALELTEPAISRTVLFEGKLREVRVAAERNADNLKQLHQKLSSQDGLKKTIDSFRSELGEWDRERRDHEHLLNEKTCLQENELSALRKMIEVQAYSTEACQRGLKNVGDLIAATKDEVTQLREYCCERVDVNRDKIMKLRDEIESKFAASESTQFKLHDDVTNMATVFAHLKSEMERIGLVTAETMESVADLWRAKASASSVEEQQQTFIEFQRNLNDAVAALRLRVNSVVDEVKDHFQTAVRVISTSTSKQIDTMRTKYAEDIGRMDEVMQQNESLNQILRGSEDQAKAHLQQLQEDLNKQIQELRLGLQEKVKVDPVSEQYVLEVQQLRRAWKDHQESLAVHDRARALERDAMHAIVESQLIAAQMNVQDDQDRKNVALFGCKPEKGDRDGLLPNIDQTPRKKEVKTTSPIISLDKRCLSCCSNTGTVLAGFKIACLNYTPGPVEYHQVSYSRAELLHLQAKLLDQAQDRMHRAAGV
;
A
#
# COMPACT_ATOMS: atom_id res chain seq x y z
N MET A 1 66.28 17.89 16.36
CA MET A 1 67.22 16.79 16.64
C MET A 1 68.56 17.22 16.08
N ASP A 2 69.52 17.41 16.99
CA ASP A 2 70.98 17.23 16.87
C ASP A 2 71.63 17.71 15.57
N GLY A 3 72.50 18.72 15.53
CA GLY A 3 73.60 19.05 16.44
C GLY A 3 74.90 19.00 15.64
N ALA A 4 75.72 20.07 15.69
CA ALA A 4 77.19 20.03 15.58
C ALA A 4 77.76 21.44 15.36
N ASP A 5 78.18 22.05 16.46
CA ASP A 5 79.24 23.06 16.53
C ASP A 5 80.58 22.51 16.03
N ALA A 6 81.41 23.36 15.42
CA ALA A 6 82.86 23.42 15.68
C ALA A 6 83.52 24.65 15.00
N PRO A 7 84.24 25.49 15.75
CA PRO A 7 85.20 26.47 15.24
C PRO A 7 86.64 25.95 15.36
N VAL A 8 87.54 26.35 14.45
CA VAL A 8 88.98 26.03 14.53
C VAL A 8 89.83 27.30 14.45
N SER A 9 90.41 27.64 15.61
CA SER A 9 91.71 28.26 15.93
C SER A 9 92.61 28.67 14.74
N ASP A 10 93.12 29.89 14.61
CA ASP A 10 94.12 30.61 15.43
C ASP A 10 95.38 29.77 15.75
N VAL A 11 96.59 30.34 15.55
CA VAL A 11 97.93 29.97 16.12
C VAL A 11 99.12 30.21 15.15
N LEU A 12 99.98 31.18 15.54
CA LEU A 12 101.45 31.32 15.38
C LEU A 12 102.03 31.51 13.95
N SER A 13 103.06 32.31 13.67
CA SER A 13 104.31 32.68 14.36
C SER A 13 104.89 33.93 13.64
N GLN A 14 105.13 35.09 14.26
CA GLN A 14 106.37 35.50 14.97
C GLN A 14 107.71 35.04 14.38
N GLY A 15 108.62 36.02 14.20
CA GLY A 15 110.06 35.88 14.03
C GLY A 15 110.57 36.39 12.67
N ASP A 16 111.67 37.12 12.54
CA ASP A 16 112.57 37.71 13.52
C ASP A 16 113.55 38.66 12.79
N HIS A 17 114.21 39.50 13.57
CA HIS A 17 115.24 40.47 13.22
C HIS A 17 116.45 39.89 12.48
N SER A 18 117.09 40.69 11.60
CA SER A 18 118.57 40.82 11.55
C SER A 18 119.01 41.97 10.64
N GLU A 19 119.41 43.07 11.28
CA GLU A 19 120.24 44.15 10.74
C GLU A 19 121.75 43.78 10.91
N PRO A 20 122.72 44.60 10.46
CA PRO A 20 123.91 44.20 9.69
C PRO A 20 125.15 43.94 10.58
N PRO A 21 126.34 43.72 9.98
CA PRO A 21 127.48 44.46 10.53
C PRO A 21 128.51 45.01 9.53
N HIS A 22 129.05 46.14 9.96
CA HIS A 22 130.34 46.74 9.67
C HIS A 22 131.50 45.79 9.33
N GLY A 23 132.29 46.17 8.32
CA GLY A 23 133.69 45.77 8.14
C GLY A 23 134.53 46.97 7.70
N LYS A 24 135.37 47.46 8.64
CA LYS A 24 136.43 48.47 8.46
C LYS A 24 137.74 47.80 7.98
N HIS A 25 138.74 48.62 7.63
CA HIS A 25 140.18 48.33 7.38
C HIS A 25 140.52 47.94 5.92
N VAL A 26 141.60 48.38 5.25
CA VAL A 26 142.86 49.06 5.59
C VAL A 26 143.42 49.64 4.27
N SER A 27 143.57 50.96 4.14
CA SER A 27 144.83 51.71 3.95
C SER A 27 146.04 50.95 3.36
N GLU A 28 146.40 51.22 2.10
CA GLU A 28 147.79 51.17 1.66
C GLU A 28 148.01 52.21 0.55
N GLY A 29 148.93 53.15 0.82
CA GLY A 29 149.21 54.31 -0.01
C GLY A 29 150.04 53.96 -1.24
N LEU A 30 149.62 54.49 -2.39
CA LEU A 30 150.32 54.45 -3.67
C LEU A 30 150.64 55.90 -4.13
N PRO A 31 151.72 56.10 -4.90
CA PRO A 31 152.54 57.32 -4.89
C PRO A 31 151.93 58.56 -5.59
N PRO A 32 152.35 59.79 -5.22
CA PRO A 32 151.59 61.04 -5.41
C PRO A 32 151.58 61.62 -6.84
N LEU A 33 152.20 60.94 -7.81
CA LEU A 33 152.23 61.38 -9.21
C LEU A 33 151.28 60.57 -10.11
N LEU A 34 150.73 59.46 -9.60
CA LEU A 34 149.73 58.61 -10.26
C LEU A 34 148.30 58.93 -9.81
N VAL A 35 148.10 59.71 -8.74
CA VAL A 35 146.78 60.01 -8.14
C VAL A 35 145.97 61.04 -8.95
N ILE A 36 146.63 61.91 -9.71
CA ILE A 36 145.93 62.89 -10.58
C ILE A 36 145.46 62.20 -11.87
N GLU A 37 146.30 61.33 -12.47
CA GLU A 37 145.87 60.47 -13.59
C GLU A 37 144.89 59.38 -13.13
N ALA A 38 145.06 58.78 -11.95
CA ALA A 38 144.11 57.81 -11.40
C ALA A 38 142.78 58.46 -11.01
N GLY A 39 142.77 59.72 -10.56
CA GLY A 39 141.54 60.47 -10.29
C GLY A 39 140.79 60.87 -11.57
N GLU A 40 141.51 61.22 -12.64
CA GLU A 40 140.92 61.40 -13.98
C GLU A 40 140.46 60.08 -14.60
N ILE A 41 141.23 59.00 -14.46
CA ILE A 41 140.86 57.66 -14.91
C ILE A 41 139.67 57.14 -14.07
N GLU A 42 139.61 57.40 -12.78
CA GLU A 42 138.49 57.03 -11.90
C GLU A 42 137.25 57.86 -12.20
N THR A 43 137.36 59.18 -12.44
CA THR A 43 136.20 59.99 -12.85
C THR A 43 135.74 59.61 -14.26
N ARG A 44 136.64 59.25 -15.19
CA ARG A 44 136.28 58.68 -16.49
C ARG A 44 135.69 57.27 -16.37
N LEU A 45 136.20 56.43 -15.48
CA LEU A 45 135.65 55.10 -15.18
C LEU A 45 134.29 55.19 -14.49
N ARG A 46 134.08 56.11 -13.54
CA ARG A 46 132.78 56.36 -12.91
C ARG A 46 131.81 56.93 -13.92
N LYS A 47 132.24 57.88 -14.76
CA LYS A 47 131.41 58.41 -15.85
C LYS A 47 131.05 57.32 -16.85
N HIS A 48 132.01 56.48 -17.25
CA HIS A 48 131.76 55.39 -18.18
C HIS A 48 130.94 54.25 -17.56
N ALA A 49 131.16 53.94 -16.28
CA ALA A 49 130.33 53.02 -15.50
C ALA A 49 128.91 53.56 -15.36
N LEU A 50 128.72 54.86 -15.11
CA LEU A 50 127.40 55.50 -15.12
C LEU A 50 126.79 55.46 -16.52
N GLU A 51 127.52 55.78 -17.59
CA GLU A 51 127.03 55.69 -18.97
C GLU A 51 126.66 54.24 -19.38
N LEU A 52 127.35 53.23 -18.83
CA LEU A 52 127.04 51.81 -19.06
C LEU A 52 125.90 51.31 -18.15
N THR A 53 125.80 51.80 -16.92
CA THR A 53 124.81 51.34 -15.92
C THR A 53 123.51 52.13 -15.95
N GLU A 54 123.50 53.40 -16.35
CA GLU A 54 122.32 54.27 -16.44
C GLU A 54 121.27 53.72 -17.43
N PRO A 55 121.63 53.23 -18.63
CA PRO A 55 120.68 52.53 -19.50
C PRO A 55 120.17 51.22 -18.89
N ALA A 56 120.93 50.57 -18.01
CA ALA A 56 120.49 49.37 -17.31
C ALA A 56 119.54 49.73 -16.16
N ILE A 57 119.86 50.74 -15.35
CA ILE A 57 119.02 51.27 -14.26
C ILE A 57 117.71 51.81 -14.82
N SER A 58 117.74 52.62 -15.88
CA SER A 58 116.53 53.12 -16.53
C SER A 58 115.66 51.97 -17.09
N ARG A 59 116.27 50.94 -17.69
CA ARG A 59 115.56 49.73 -18.08
C ARG A 59 114.96 49.00 -16.89
N THR A 60 115.70 48.83 -15.79
CA THR A 60 115.21 48.19 -14.56
C THR A 60 114.05 48.97 -13.96
N VAL A 61 114.13 50.30 -13.85
CA VAL A 61 113.05 51.15 -13.36
C VAL A 61 111.81 51.06 -14.26
N LEU A 62 111.99 51.02 -15.59
CA LEU A 62 110.90 50.78 -16.53
C LEU A 62 110.29 49.38 -16.36
N PHE A 63 111.11 48.36 -16.15
CA PHE A 63 110.63 47.00 -15.88
C PHE A 63 109.90 46.90 -14.54
N GLU A 64 110.39 47.57 -13.50
CA GLU A 64 109.71 47.66 -12.20
C GLU A 64 108.38 48.41 -12.29
N GLY A 65 108.33 49.49 -13.08
CA GLY A 65 107.10 50.20 -13.40
C GLY A 65 106.09 49.29 -14.10
N LYS A 66 106.51 48.58 -15.14
CA LYS A 66 105.67 47.59 -15.85
C LYS A 66 105.25 46.43 -14.94
N LEU A 67 106.14 45.92 -14.08
CA LEU A 67 105.81 44.87 -13.11
C LEU A 67 104.78 45.36 -12.09
N ARG A 68 104.86 46.63 -11.66
CA ARG A 68 103.88 47.23 -10.76
C ARG A 68 102.53 47.40 -11.45
N GLU A 69 102.50 47.85 -12.70
CA GLU A 69 101.27 47.93 -13.50
C GLU A 69 100.64 46.55 -13.70
N VAL A 70 101.45 45.54 -14.03
CA VAL A 70 100.99 44.15 -14.17
C VAL A 70 100.47 43.60 -12.84
N ARG A 71 101.11 43.91 -11.71
CA ARG A 71 100.64 43.52 -10.37
C ARG A 71 99.29 44.17 -10.04
N VAL A 72 99.15 45.48 -10.27
CA VAL A 72 97.87 46.19 -10.07
C VAL A 72 96.78 45.64 -10.99
N ALA A 73 97.11 45.31 -12.24
CA ALA A 73 96.18 44.67 -13.17
C ALA A 73 95.81 43.25 -12.70
N ALA A 74 96.75 42.47 -12.19
CA ALA A 74 96.52 41.14 -11.65
C ALA A 74 95.64 41.17 -10.39
N GLU A 75 95.85 42.12 -9.49
CA GLU A 75 95.02 42.34 -8.30
C GLU A 75 93.59 42.73 -8.69
N ARG A 76 93.42 43.69 -9.62
CA ARG A 76 92.10 44.06 -10.17
C ARG A 76 91.41 42.86 -10.82
N ASN A 77 92.14 42.05 -11.58
CA ASN A 77 91.60 40.85 -12.20
C ASN A 77 91.22 39.79 -11.16
N ALA A 78 92.01 39.63 -10.08
CA ALA A 78 91.69 38.74 -8.98
C ALA A 78 90.40 39.19 -8.25
N ASP A 79 90.22 40.49 -8.03
CA ASP A 79 89.00 41.03 -7.44
C ASP A 79 87.79 40.90 -8.36
N ASN A 80 87.96 41.13 -9.66
CA ASN A 80 86.92 40.86 -10.67
C ASN A 80 86.53 39.38 -10.70
N LEU A 81 87.50 38.45 -10.60
CA LEU A 81 87.25 37.02 -10.51
C LEU A 81 86.50 36.64 -9.24
N LYS A 82 86.86 37.23 -8.09
CA LYS A 82 86.11 37.05 -6.83
C LYS A 82 84.67 37.54 -6.95
N GLN A 83 84.45 38.72 -7.53
CA GLN A 83 83.10 39.25 -7.77
C GLN A 83 82.30 38.38 -8.74
N LEU A 84 82.92 37.86 -9.81
CA LEU A 84 82.30 36.90 -10.72
C LEU A 84 81.94 35.59 -10.02
N HIS A 85 82.84 35.08 -9.16
CA HIS A 85 82.57 33.86 -8.39
C HIS A 85 81.43 34.06 -7.39
N GLN A 86 81.35 35.21 -6.74
CA GLN A 86 80.23 35.56 -5.85
C GLN A 86 78.91 35.67 -6.62
N LYS A 87 78.91 36.29 -7.80
CA LYS A 87 77.73 36.35 -8.69
C LYS A 87 77.30 34.97 -9.20
N LEU A 88 78.26 34.11 -9.53
CA LEU A 88 77.96 32.73 -9.95
C LEU A 88 77.35 31.94 -8.79
N SER A 89 77.89 32.08 -7.58
CA SER A 89 77.35 31.45 -6.38
C SER A 89 75.93 31.94 -6.04
N SER A 90 75.65 33.25 -6.18
CA SER A 90 74.29 33.75 -5.98
C SER A 90 73.32 33.29 -7.08
N GLN A 91 73.79 33.18 -8.32
CA GLN A 91 73.02 32.61 -9.42
C GLN A 91 72.69 31.13 -9.19
N ASP A 92 73.63 30.34 -8.67
CA ASP A 92 73.37 28.95 -8.27
C ASP A 92 72.36 28.85 -7.13
N GLY A 93 72.40 29.80 -6.19
CA GLY A 93 71.37 29.94 -5.15
C GLY A 93 69.98 30.17 -5.74
N LEU A 94 69.85 31.16 -6.64
CA LEU A 94 68.58 31.44 -7.34
C LEU A 94 68.09 30.24 -8.16
N LYS A 95 68.99 29.53 -8.84
CA LYS A 95 68.65 28.32 -9.60
C LYS A 95 68.05 27.25 -8.69
N LYS A 96 68.67 26.99 -7.53
CA LYS A 96 68.11 26.05 -6.54
C LYS A 96 66.73 26.46 -6.04
N THR A 97 66.51 27.75 -5.80
CA THR A 97 65.19 28.28 -5.42
C THR A 97 64.16 28.08 -6.54
N ILE A 98 64.52 28.35 -7.81
CA ILE A 98 63.65 28.11 -8.96
C ILE A 98 63.32 26.62 -9.11
N ASP A 99 64.30 25.74 -8.93
CA ASP A 99 64.10 24.30 -9.01
C ASP A 99 63.22 23.79 -7.86
N SER A 100 63.32 24.38 -6.65
CA SER A 100 62.39 24.12 -5.53
C SER A 100 60.96 24.51 -5.90
N PHE A 101 60.75 25.73 -6.41
CA PHE A 101 59.43 26.18 -6.83
C PHE A 101 58.84 25.33 -7.95
N ARG A 102 59.66 24.84 -8.89
CA ARG A 102 59.22 23.92 -9.94
C ARG A 102 58.78 22.58 -9.37
N SER A 103 59.52 22.05 -8.38
CA SER A 103 59.15 20.80 -7.69
C SER A 103 57.83 20.96 -6.94
N GLU A 104 57.69 22.05 -6.17
CA GLU A 104 56.46 22.39 -5.48
C GLU A 104 55.30 22.52 -6.48
N LEU A 105 55.42 23.34 -7.53
CA LEU A 105 54.37 23.46 -8.56
C LEU A 105 53.97 22.09 -9.16
N GLY A 106 54.93 21.19 -9.36
CA GLY A 106 54.66 19.83 -9.82
C GLY A 106 53.94 18.93 -8.80
N GLU A 107 54.09 19.17 -7.50
CA GLU A 107 53.30 18.55 -6.44
C GLU A 107 51.88 19.10 -6.41
N TRP A 108 51.73 20.44 -6.41
CA TRP A 108 50.42 21.09 -6.45
C TRP A 108 49.59 20.68 -7.69
N ASP A 109 50.22 20.53 -8.85
CA ASP A 109 49.54 20.06 -10.07
C ASP A 109 49.15 18.57 -10.02
N ARG A 110 49.86 17.75 -9.24
CA ARG A 110 49.45 16.36 -8.97
C ARG A 110 48.27 16.33 -8.02
N GLU A 111 48.37 17.03 -6.89
CA GLU A 111 47.28 17.13 -5.91
C GLU A 111 45.99 17.68 -6.53
N ARG A 112 46.09 18.70 -7.38
CA ARG A 112 44.94 19.25 -8.10
C ARG A 112 44.27 18.21 -9.00
N ARG A 113 45.06 17.43 -9.75
CA ARG A 113 44.54 16.37 -10.64
C ARG A 113 43.92 15.21 -9.86
N ASP A 114 44.53 14.82 -8.75
CA ASP A 114 43.98 13.79 -7.87
C ASP A 114 42.65 14.25 -7.25
N HIS A 115 42.57 15.52 -6.85
CA HIS A 115 41.32 16.11 -6.35
C HIS A 115 40.24 16.20 -7.43
N GLU A 116 40.60 16.59 -8.66
CA GLU A 116 39.69 16.62 -9.80
C GLU A 116 39.15 15.23 -10.14
N HIS A 117 40.02 14.20 -10.11
CA HIS A 117 39.62 12.81 -10.30
C HIS A 117 38.62 12.36 -9.22
N LEU A 118 38.92 12.63 -7.94
CA LEU A 118 38.04 12.28 -6.82
C LEU A 118 36.66 12.97 -6.92
N LEU A 119 36.62 14.24 -7.33
CA LEU A 119 35.37 14.96 -7.55
C LEU A 119 34.57 14.38 -8.71
N ASN A 120 35.23 13.97 -9.80
CA ASN A 120 34.57 13.32 -10.93
C ASN A 120 33.98 11.96 -10.53
N GLU A 121 34.71 11.14 -9.77
CA GLU A 121 34.19 9.87 -9.25
C GLU A 121 32.98 10.08 -8.35
N LYS A 122 33.03 11.05 -7.42
CA LYS A 122 31.91 11.37 -6.55
C LYS A 122 30.69 11.84 -7.34
N THR A 123 30.89 12.69 -8.35
CA THR A 123 29.81 13.19 -9.21
C THR A 123 29.17 12.05 -10.00
N CYS A 124 29.98 11.15 -10.56
CA CYS A 124 29.51 9.96 -11.27
C CYS A 124 28.67 9.03 -10.36
N LEU A 125 29.11 8.82 -9.11
CA LEU A 125 28.33 8.05 -8.13
C LEU A 125 26.98 8.72 -7.81
N GLN A 126 26.97 10.04 -7.61
CA GLN A 126 25.74 10.79 -7.37
C GLN A 126 24.78 10.75 -8.58
N GLU A 127 25.30 10.84 -9.81
CA GLU A 127 24.50 10.70 -11.02
C GLU A 127 23.86 9.31 -11.14
N ASN A 128 24.60 8.27 -10.77
CA ASN A 128 24.09 6.90 -10.74
C ASN A 128 23.01 6.71 -9.67
N GLU A 129 23.21 7.26 -8.46
CA GLU A 129 22.20 7.25 -7.39
C GLU A 129 20.92 7.99 -7.78
N LEU A 130 21.06 9.20 -8.36
CA LEU A 130 19.91 9.96 -8.86
C LEU A 130 19.16 9.22 -9.97
N SER A 131 19.88 8.53 -10.86
CA SER A 131 19.28 7.71 -11.92
C SER A 131 18.54 6.50 -11.33
N ALA A 132 19.07 5.86 -10.29
CA ALA A 132 18.40 4.77 -9.58
C ALA A 132 17.14 5.25 -8.86
N LEU A 133 17.19 6.42 -8.19
CA LEU A 133 16.04 7.03 -7.54
C LEU A 133 14.93 7.39 -8.54
N ARG A 134 15.29 7.94 -9.72
CA ARG A 134 14.32 8.21 -10.80
C ARG A 134 13.60 6.94 -11.25
N LYS A 135 14.34 5.86 -11.52
CA LYS A 135 13.74 4.57 -11.88
C LYS A 135 12.82 4.03 -10.79
N MET A 136 13.20 4.17 -9.51
CA MET A 136 12.38 3.75 -8.38
C MET A 136 11.07 4.55 -8.32
N ILE A 137 11.12 5.87 -8.53
CA ILE A 137 9.94 6.74 -8.58
C ILE A 137 9.03 6.35 -9.75
N GLU A 138 9.58 6.09 -10.94
CA GLU A 138 8.82 5.63 -12.10
C GLU A 138 8.09 4.31 -11.82
N VAL A 139 8.77 3.32 -11.25
CA VAL A 139 8.16 2.03 -10.87
C VAL A 139 7.05 2.23 -9.83
N GLN A 140 7.26 3.12 -8.85
CA GLN A 140 6.25 3.43 -7.84
C GLN A 140 5.03 4.16 -8.44
N ALA A 141 5.24 5.04 -9.42
CA ALA A 141 4.15 5.70 -10.15
C ALA A 141 3.30 4.67 -10.91
N TYR A 142 3.94 3.74 -11.65
CA TYR A 142 3.22 2.66 -12.33
C TYR A 142 2.42 1.76 -11.37
N SER A 143 3.00 1.43 -10.20
CA SER A 143 2.31 0.66 -9.16
C SER A 143 1.10 1.42 -8.60
N THR A 144 1.24 2.72 -8.38
CA THR A 144 0.15 3.59 -7.90
C THR A 144 -0.99 3.67 -8.91
N GLU A 145 -0.69 3.87 -10.20
CA GLU A 145 -1.69 3.85 -11.26
C GLU A 145 -2.40 2.50 -11.39
N ALA A 146 -1.67 1.40 -11.27
CA ALA A 146 -2.25 0.06 -11.27
C ALA A 146 -3.21 -0.14 -10.09
N CYS A 147 -2.83 0.34 -8.89
CA CYS A 147 -3.69 0.32 -7.71
C CYS A 147 -4.94 1.19 -7.90
N GLN A 148 -4.80 2.39 -8.47
CA GLN A 148 -5.93 3.27 -8.79
C GLN A 148 -6.90 2.62 -9.79
N ARG A 149 -6.39 1.95 -10.83
CA ARG A 149 -7.24 1.17 -11.76
C ARG A 149 -7.96 0.05 -11.03
N GLY A 150 -7.27 -0.67 -10.13
CA GLY A 150 -7.88 -1.69 -9.29
C GLY A 150 -9.01 -1.15 -8.41
N LEU A 151 -8.77 -0.01 -7.74
CA LEU A 151 -9.77 0.68 -6.91
C LEU A 151 -10.98 1.13 -7.74
N LYS A 152 -10.76 1.65 -8.95
CA LYS A 152 -11.84 2.02 -9.86
C LYS A 152 -12.70 0.81 -10.23
N ASN A 153 -12.08 -0.31 -10.63
CA ASN A 153 -12.80 -1.54 -10.97
C ASN A 153 -13.61 -2.09 -9.79
N VAL A 154 -13.06 -2.04 -8.57
CA VAL A 154 -13.79 -2.44 -7.35
C VAL A 154 -14.95 -1.47 -7.07
N GLY A 155 -14.75 -0.16 -7.28
CA GLY A 155 -15.80 0.84 -7.17
C GLY A 155 -16.95 0.59 -8.15
N ASP A 156 -16.65 0.30 -9.41
CA ASP A 156 -17.62 -0.03 -10.45
C ASP A 156 -18.39 -1.32 -10.11
N LEU A 157 -17.70 -2.34 -9.57
CA LEU A 157 -18.33 -3.58 -9.12
C LEU A 157 -19.28 -3.35 -7.94
N ILE A 158 -18.88 -2.53 -6.96
CA ILE A 158 -19.71 -2.17 -5.81
C ILE A 158 -20.95 -1.40 -6.28
N ALA A 159 -20.80 -0.48 -7.24
CA ALA A 159 -21.92 0.24 -7.83
C ALA A 159 -22.90 -0.72 -8.52
N ALA A 160 -22.41 -1.64 -9.35
CA ALA A 160 -23.23 -2.65 -10.00
C ALA A 160 -23.97 -3.55 -8.99
N THR A 161 -23.28 -4.04 -7.95
CA THR A 161 -23.91 -4.85 -6.89
C THR A 161 -24.97 -4.05 -6.12
N LYS A 162 -24.74 -2.75 -5.88
CA LYS A 162 -25.72 -1.88 -5.24
C LYS A 162 -26.99 -1.72 -6.11
N ASP A 163 -26.82 -1.59 -7.42
CA ASP A 163 -27.96 -1.48 -8.35
C ASP A 163 -28.74 -2.80 -8.40
N GLU A 164 -28.07 -3.95 -8.44
CA GLU A 164 -28.70 -5.27 -8.35
C GLU A 164 -29.49 -5.46 -7.04
N VAL A 165 -28.91 -5.05 -5.90
CA VAL A 165 -29.60 -5.10 -4.60
C VAL A 165 -30.82 -4.18 -4.59
N THR A 166 -30.77 -3.04 -5.27
CA THR A 166 -31.89 -2.11 -5.38
C THR A 166 -33.02 -2.72 -6.22
N GLN A 167 -32.68 -3.30 -7.37
CA GLN A 167 -33.64 -4.03 -8.22
C GLN A 167 -34.27 -5.22 -7.49
N LEU A 168 -33.48 -5.98 -6.71
CA LEU A 168 -34.00 -7.09 -5.92
C LEU A 168 -34.97 -6.61 -4.83
N ARG A 169 -34.69 -5.46 -4.19
CA ARG A 169 -35.61 -4.84 -3.23
C ARG A 169 -36.91 -4.42 -3.89
N GLU A 170 -36.85 -3.77 -5.04
CA GLU A 170 -38.03 -3.38 -5.82
C GLU A 170 -38.87 -4.61 -6.19
N TYR A 171 -38.23 -5.66 -6.72
CA TYR A 171 -38.90 -6.94 -7.02
C TYR A 171 -39.57 -7.57 -5.79
N CYS A 172 -38.89 -7.57 -4.64
CA CYS A 172 -39.47 -8.07 -3.40
C CYS A 172 -40.68 -7.23 -2.95
N CYS A 173 -40.61 -5.90 -3.04
CA CYS A 173 -41.73 -5.01 -2.74
C CYS A 173 -42.93 -5.29 -3.66
N GLU A 174 -42.72 -5.34 -4.97
CA GLU A 174 -43.79 -5.67 -5.94
C GLU A 174 -44.44 -7.02 -5.63
N ARG A 175 -43.64 -8.04 -5.30
CA ARG A 175 -44.18 -9.36 -4.92
C ARG A 175 -44.99 -9.32 -3.62
N VAL A 176 -44.56 -8.55 -2.64
CA VAL A 176 -45.29 -8.34 -1.39
C VAL A 176 -46.61 -7.64 -1.67
N ASP A 177 -46.63 -6.62 -2.53
CA ASP A 177 -47.85 -5.89 -2.91
C ASP A 177 -48.83 -6.79 -3.68
N VAL A 178 -48.36 -7.56 -4.67
CA VAL A 178 -49.21 -8.53 -5.38
C VAL A 178 -49.78 -9.58 -4.42
N ASN A 179 -49.00 -10.06 -3.46
CA ASN A 179 -49.49 -11.01 -2.46
C ASN A 179 -50.49 -10.36 -1.50
N ARG A 180 -50.25 -9.11 -1.09
CA ARG A 180 -51.18 -8.31 -0.29
C ARG A 180 -52.53 -8.18 -0.99
N ASP A 181 -52.54 -7.84 -2.28
CA ASP A 181 -53.76 -7.72 -3.08
C ASP A 181 -54.52 -9.04 -3.19
N LYS A 182 -53.81 -10.17 -3.35
CA LYS A 182 -54.42 -11.51 -3.35
C LYS A 182 -55.05 -11.82 -2.00
N ILE A 183 -54.37 -11.51 -0.90
CA ILE A 183 -54.91 -11.71 0.46
C ILE A 183 -56.15 -10.83 0.67
N MET A 184 -56.14 -9.58 0.21
CA MET A 184 -57.33 -8.71 0.29
C MET A 184 -58.50 -9.28 -0.51
N LYS A 185 -58.28 -9.76 -1.75
CA LYS A 185 -59.32 -10.41 -2.55
C LYS A 185 -59.88 -11.67 -1.89
N LEU A 186 -59.02 -12.54 -1.35
CA LEU A 186 -59.45 -13.74 -0.63
C LEU A 186 -60.23 -13.39 0.63
N ARG A 187 -59.82 -12.35 1.35
CA ARG A 187 -60.57 -11.85 2.51
C ARG A 187 -61.96 -11.39 2.09
N ASP A 188 -62.06 -10.55 1.06
CA ASP A 188 -63.35 -10.04 0.58
C ASP A 188 -64.26 -11.18 0.06
N GLU A 189 -63.68 -12.20 -0.59
CA GLU A 189 -64.41 -13.42 -0.98
C GLU A 189 -64.91 -14.23 0.23
N ILE A 190 -64.09 -14.37 1.27
CA ILE A 190 -64.48 -15.05 2.52
C ILE A 190 -65.58 -14.27 3.23
N GLU A 191 -65.47 -12.95 3.34
CA GLU A 191 -66.49 -12.07 3.92
C GLU A 191 -67.81 -12.18 3.15
N SER A 192 -67.75 -12.18 1.81
CA SER A 192 -68.92 -12.39 0.96
C SER A 192 -69.59 -13.76 1.16
N LYS A 193 -68.78 -14.83 1.21
CA LYS A 193 -69.29 -16.20 1.48
C LYS A 193 -69.85 -16.33 2.89
N PHE A 194 -69.22 -15.68 3.87
CA PHE A 194 -69.71 -15.66 5.24
C PHE A 194 -71.07 -14.97 5.31
N ALA A 195 -71.22 -13.78 4.71
CA ALA A 195 -72.50 -13.07 4.63
C ALA A 195 -73.58 -13.89 3.90
N ALA A 196 -73.22 -14.58 2.81
CA ALA A 196 -74.13 -15.49 2.11
C ALA A 196 -74.56 -16.68 2.99
N SER A 197 -73.62 -17.28 3.73
CA SER A 197 -73.90 -18.37 4.68
C SER A 197 -74.76 -17.92 5.86
N GLU A 198 -74.55 -16.70 6.34
CA GLU A 198 -75.37 -16.12 7.40
C GLU A 198 -76.80 -15.89 6.90
N SER A 199 -76.97 -15.41 5.66
CA SER A 199 -78.27 -15.28 5.02
C SER A 199 -78.98 -16.63 4.83
N THR A 200 -78.28 -17.69 4.43
CA THR A 200 -78.90 -19.02 4.33
C THR A 200 -79.23 -19.60 5.70
N GLN A 201 -78.41 -19.33 6.72
CA GLN A 201 -78.71 -19.71 8.10
C GLN A 201 -79.97 -19.02 8.62
N PHE A 202 -80.16 -17.71 8.36
CA PHE A 202 -81.39 -17.01 8.70
C PHE A 202 -82.60 -17.60 7.99
N LYS A 203 -82.50 -17.89 6.68
CA LYS A 203 -83.59 -18.56 5.94
C LYS A 203 -83.93 -19.93 6.51
N LEU A 204 -82.93 -20.76 6.81
CA LEU A 204 -83.15 -22.08 7.42
C LEU A 204 -83.76 -21.95 8.82
N HIS A 205 -83.36 -20.93 9.59
CA HIS A 205 -83.96 -20.66 10.89
C HIS A 205 -85.44 -20.28 10.74
N ASP A 206 -85.77 -19.39 9.79
CA ASP A 206 -87.15 -19.04 9.46
C ASP A 206 -87.95 -20.27 9.01
N ASP A 207 -87.39 -21.12 8.14
CA ASP A 207 -88.02 -22.37 7.69
C ASP A 207 -88.24 -23.35 8.85
N VAL A 208 -87.28 -23.50 9.76
CA VAL A 208 -87.40 -24.36 10.95
C VAL A 208 -88.46 -23.81 11.90
N THR A 209 -88.49 -22.49 12.14
CA THR A 209 -89.54 -21.88 12.97
C THR A 209 -90.92 -22.04 12.32
N ASN A 210 -91.04 -21.89 11.01
CA ASN A 210 -92.27 -22.14 10.26
C ASN A 210 -92.67 -23.63 10.26
N MET A 211 -91.71 -24.55 10.13
CA MET A 211 -91.99 -25.98 10.30
C MET A 211 -92.44 -26.30 11.71
N ALA A 212 -91.84 -25.68 12.74
CA ALA A 212 -92.24 -25.88 14.12
C ALA A 212 -93.69 -25.41 14.36
N THR A 213 -94.13 -24.30 13.76
CA THR A 213 -95.54 -23.88 13.82
C THR A 213 -96.46 -24.84 13.07
N VAL A 214 -96.06 -25.34 11.89
CA VAL A 214 -96.80 -26.38 11.16
C VAL A 214 -96.89 -27.67 11.96
N PHE A 215 -95.80 -28.12 12.60
CA PHE A 215 -95.81 -29.31 13.46
C PHE A 215 -96.68 -29.11 14.69
N ALA A 216 -96.69 -27.93 15.31
CA ALA A 216 -97.60 -27.62 16.40
C ALA A 216 -99.06 -27.73 15.94
N HIS A 217 -99.38 -27.23 14.74
CA HIS A 217 -100.70 -27.38 14.13
C HIS A 217 -101.03 -28.84 13.79
N LEU A 218 -100.13 -29.58 13.16
CA LEU A 218 -100.29 -31.01 12.86
C LEU A 218 -100.47 -31.84 14.12
N LYS A 219 -99.74 -31.53 15.20
CA LYS A 219 -99.89 -32.18 16.49
C LYS A 219 -101.29 -31.91 17.06
N SER A 220 -101.76 -30.66 17.02
CA SER A 220 -103.13 -30.30 17.41
C SER A 220 -104.18 -31.04 16.56
N GLU A 221 -103.94 -31.19 15.26
CA GLU A 221 -104.82 -31.96 14.36
C GLU A 221 -104.73 -33.46 14.61
N MET A 222 -103.56 -34.04 14.91
CA MET A 222 -103.41 -35.44 15.30
C MET A 222 -104.08 -35.72 16.64
N GLU A 223 -104.01 -34.79 17.61
CA GLU A 223 -104.74 -34.88 18.86
C GLU A 223 -106.26 -34.85 18.60
N ARG A 224 -106.73 -34.00 17.68
CA ARG A 224 -108.12 -33.96 17.22
C ARG A 224 -108.54 -35.24 16.48
N ILE A 225 -107.72 -35.75 15.56
CA ILE A 225 -107.95 -37.02 14.86
C ILE A 225 -107.92 -38.16 15.86
N GLY A 226 -107.03 -38.15 16.85
CA GLY A 226 -106.98 -39.14 17.92
C GLY A 226 -108.27 -39.17 18.72
N LEU A 227 -108.82 -38.00 19.08
CA LEU A 227 -110.14 -37.86 19.69
C LEU A 227 -111.25 -38.45 18.80
N VAL A 228 -111.28 -38.09 17.52
CA VAL A 228 -112.26 -38.60 16.56
C VAL A 228 -112.07 -40.10 16.31
N THR A 229 -110.83 -40.60 16.29
CA THR A 229 -110.52 -42.02 16.09
C THR A 229 -110.91 -42.82 17.31
N ALA A 230 -110.78 -42.26 18.51
CA ALA A 230 -111.32 -42.86 19.73
C ALA A 230 -112.86 -42.93 19.67
N GLU A 231 -113.54 -41.86 19.25
CA GLU A 231 -115.00 -41.86 19.00
C GLU A 231 -115.39 -42.88 17.90
N THR A 232 -114.64 -42.98 16.81
CA THR A 232 -114.95 -43.95 15.74
C THR A 232 -114.56 -45.37 16.12
N MET A 233 -113.52 -45.61 16.93
CA MET A 233 -113.25 -46.92 17.51
C MET A 233 -114.36 -47.33 18.47
N GLU A 234 -114.93 -46.40 19.22
CA GLU A 234 -116.15 -46.64 20.02
C GLU A 234 -117.33 -47.01 19.12
N SER A 235 -117.54 -46.28 18.02
CA SER A 235 -118.52 -46.60 16.98
C SER A 235 -118.24 -47.91 16.23
N VAL A 236 -116.99 -48.27 15.98
CA VAL A 236 -116.57 -49.53 15.37
C VAL A 236 -116.71 -50.67 16.37
N ALA A 237 -116.48 -50.45 17.67
CA ALA A 237 -116.82 -51.41 18.71
C ALA A 237 -118.33 -51.61 18.78
N ASP A 238 -119.14 -50.55 18.58
CA ASP A 238 -120.58 -50.64 18.38
C ASP A 238 -120.97 -51.39 17.09
N LEU A 239 -120.21 -51.22 15.99
CA LEU A 239 -120.38 -51.98 14.75
C LEU A 239 -119.86 -53.42 14.85
N TRP A 240 -118.87 -53.71 15.69
CA TRP A 240 -118.39 -55.06 15.98
C TRP A 240 -119.41 -55.80 16.86
N ARG A 241 -120.07 -55.09 17.79
CA ARG A 241 -121.32 -55.54 18.42
C ARG A 241 -122.41 -55.78 17.36
N ALA A 242 -122.30 -55.18 16.17
CA ALA A 242 -123.19 -55.34 15.02
C ALA A 242 -122.54 -55.98 13.76
N LYS A 243 -121.76 -57.08 13.85
CA LYS A 243 -121.27 -57.94 12.73
C LYS A 243 -120.98 -57.23 11.37
N ALA A 244 -119.74 -56.80 11.09
CA ALA A 244 -119.34 -56.13 9.83
C ALA A 244 -118.41 -56.95 8.88
N SER A 245 -118.40 -56.57 7.58
CA SER A 245 -118.11 -57.38 6.37
C SER A 245 -116.79 -57.07 5.62
N ALA A 246 -116.45 -57.89 4.60
CA ALA A 246 -115.18 -58.00 3.87
C ALA A 246 -114.59 -56.75 3.16
N SER A 247 -115.33 -55.63 3.07
CA SER A 247 -114.90 -54.41 2.35
C SER A 247 -113.69 -53.71 2.97
N SER A 248 -113.45 -53.90 4.27
CA SER A 248 -112.41 -53.17 5.01
C SER A 248 -110.98 -53.71 4.79
N VAL A 249 -110.84 -54.94 4.30
CA VAL A 249 -109.52 -55.59 4.12
C VAL A 249 -108.88 -55.19 2.79
N GLU A 250 -109.66 -54.89 1.75
CA GLU A 250 -109.15 -54.46 0.45
C GLU A 250 -108.53 -53.05 0.49
N GLU A 251 -109.02 -52.17 1.37
CA GLU A 251 -108.52 -50.81 1.53
C GLU A 251 -107.09 -50.77 2.13
N GLN A 252 -106.75 -51.75 2.97
CA GLN A 252 -105.39 -51.91 3.51
C GLN A 252 -104.38 -52.46 2.48
N GLN A 253 -104.84 -53.19 1.46
CA GLN A 253 -103.95 -53.70 0.42
C GLN A 253 -103.54 -52.59 -0.57
N GLN A 254 -104.41 -51.60 -0.77
CA GLN A 254 -104.16 -50.44 -1.62
C GLN A 254 -103.05 -49.53 -1.07
N THR A 255 -103.03 -49.31 0.25
CA THR A 255 -102.04 -48.45 0.92
C THR A 255 -100.61 -49.00 0.85
N PHE A 256 -100.43 -50.31 0.78
CA PHE A 256 -99.10 -50.92 0.64
C PHE A 256 -98.48 -50.70 -0.75
N ILE A 257 -99.30 -50.70 -1.79
CA ILE A 257 -98.85 -50.43 -3.17
C ILE A 257 -98.36 -48.99 -3.31
N GLU A 258 -99.02 -48.04 -2.65
CA GLU A 258 -98.63 -46.63 -2.64
C GLU A 258 -97.27 -46.41 -1.97
N PHE A 259 -96.99 -47.13 -0.87
CA PHE A 259 -95.70 -47.07 -0.21
C PHE A 259 -94.54 -47.54 -1.11
N GLN A 260 -94.73 -48.65 -1.82
CA GLN A 260 -93.70 -49.19 -2.71
C GLN A 260 -93.38 -48.25 -3.88
N ARG A 261 -94.38 -47.49 -4.36
CA ARG A 261 -94.20 -46.51 -5.42
C ARG A 261 -93.35 -45.32 -4.97
N ASN A 262 -93.63 -44.79 -3.78
CA ASN A 262 -92.88 -43.68 -3.20
C ASN A 262 -91.39 -44.01 -3.00
N LEU A 263 -91.07 -45.28 -2.68
CA LEU A 263 -89.70 -45.72 -2.44
C LEU A 263 -88.87 -45.79 -3.74
N ASN A 264 -89.47 -46.20 -4.85
CA ASN A 264 -88.80 -46.23 -6.15
C ASN A 264 -88.52 -44.82 -6.69
N ASP A 265 -89.43 -43.88 -6.48
CA ASP A 265 -89.25 -42.48 -6.90
C ASP A 265 -88.07 -41.82 -6.18
N ALA A 266 -87.90 -42.11 -4.88
CA ALA A 266 -86.78 -41.60 -4.08
C ALA A 266 -85.41 -42.13 -4.57
N VAL A 267 -85.32 -43.41 -4.96
CA VAL A 267 -84.08 -44.02 -5.46
C VAL A 267 -83.70 -43.48 -6.85
N ALA A 268 -84.68 -43.22 -7.72
CA ALA A 268 -84.43 -42.63 -9.03
C ALA A 268 -83.87 -41.19 -8.94
N ALA A 269 -84.40 -40.39 -8.01
CA ALA A 269 -83.92 -39.03 -7.76
C ALA A 269 -82.46 -38.99 -7.28
N LEU A 270 -82.04 -39.97 -6.48
CA LEU A 270 -80.66 -40.08 -5.99
C LEU A 270 -79.67 -40.36 -7.13
N ARG A 271 -80.02 -41.24 -8.07
CA ARG A 271 -79.18 -41.59 -9.21
C ARG A 271 -78.89 -40.39 -10.13
N LEU A 272 -79.89 -39.53 -10.34
CA LEU A 272 -79.74 -38.29 -11.11
C LEU A 272 -78.75 -37.32 -10.46
N ARG A 273 -78.80 -37.17 -9.12
CA ARG A 273 -77.87 -36.30 -8.39
C ARG A 273 -76.42 -36.76 -8.48
N VAL A 274 -76.16 -38.07 -8.41
CA VAL A 274 -74.79 -38.60 -8.50
C VAL A 274 -74.17 -38.36 -9.88
N ASN A 275 -74.93 -38.55 -10.96
CA ASN A 275 -74.44 -38.30 -12.32
C ASN A 275 -74.09 -36.82 -12.53
N SER A 276 -74.92 -35.90 -12.00
CA SER A 276 -74.65 -34.46 -12.08
C SER A 276 -73.33 -34.06 -11.43
N VAL A 277 -72.99 -34.63 -10.27
CA VAL A 277 -71.74 -34.32 -9.57
C VAL A 277 -70.51 -34.86 -10.32
N VAL A 278 -70.63 -36.04 -10.94
CA VAL A 278 -69.53 -36.62 -11.74
C VAL A 278 -69.25 -35.78 -12.98
N ASP A 279 -70.28 -35.28 -13.65
CA ASP A 279 -70.12 -34.39 -14.81
C ASP A 279 -69.49 -33.04 -14.42
N GLU A 280 -69.89 -32.48 -13.28
CA GLU A 280 -69.35 -31.21 -12.77
C GLU A 280 -67.85 -31.32 -12.42
N VAL A 281 -67.42 -32.43 -11.80
CA VAL A 281 -66.00 -32.70 -11.51
C VAL A 281 -65.18 -32.84 -12.80
N LYS A 282 -65.75 -33.48 -13.82
CA LYS A 282 -65.08 -33.65 -15.12
C LYS A 282 -64.84 -32.29 -15.80
N ASP A 283 -65.83 -31.39 -15.77
CA ASP A 283 -65.69 -30.04 -16.32
C ASP A 283 -64.66 -29.19 -15.56
N HIS A 284 -64.60 -29.34 -14.24
CA HIS A 284 -63.57 -28.67 -13.42
C HIS A 284 -62.15 -29.13 -13.77
N PHE A 285 -61.94 -30.44 -13.97
CA PHE A 285 -60.62 -30.95 -14.38
C PHE A 285 -60.22 -30.48 -15.77
N GLN A 286 -61.15 -30.46 -16.74
CA GLN A 286 -60.87 -29.93 -18.07
C GLN A 286 -60.50 -28.44 -18.04
N THR A 287 -61.19 -27.67 -17.21
CA THR A 287 -60.89 -26.24 -17.01
C THR A 287 -59.51 -26.05 -16.37
N ALA A 288 -59.18 -26.81 -15.33
CA ALA A 288 -57.87 -26.75 -14.69
C ALA A 288 -56.73 -27.08 -15.67
N VAL A 289 -56.88 -28.12 -16.48
CA VAL A 289 -55.90 -28.50 -17.51
C VAL A 289 -55.72 -27.37 -18.54
N ARG A 290 -56.80 -26.73 -18.98
CA ARG A 290 -56.74 -25.60 -19.93
C ARG A 290 -56.07 -24.37 -19.31
N VAL A 291 -56.34 -24.07 -18.04
CA VAL A 291 -55.70 -22.95 -17.31
C VAL A 291 -54.21 -23.20 -17.11
N ILE A 292 -53.81 -24.43 -16.73
CA ILE A 292 -52.39 -24.77 -16.55
C ILE A 292 -51.65 -24.69 -17.89
N SER A 293 -52.23 -25.22 -18.97
CA SER A 293 -51.62 -25.16 -20.31
C SER A 293 -51.43 -23.72 -20.78
N THR A 294 -52.46 -22.87 -20.65
CA THR A 294 -52.38 -21.45 -21.04
C THR A 294 -51.41 -20.65 -20.15
N SER A 295 -51.39 -20.92 -18.84
CA SER A 295 -50.43 -20.31 -17.91
C SER A 295 -48.98 -20.67 -18.26
N THR A 296 -48.72 -21.95 -18.53
CA THR A 296 -47.38 -22.44 -18.86
C THR A 296 -46.90 -21.84 -20.19
N SER A 297 -47.78 -21.76 -21.20
CA SER A 297 -47.46 -21.11 -22.47
C SER A 297 -47.09 -19.64 -22.29
N LYS A 298 -47.90 -18.86 -21.55
CA LYS A 298 -47.62 -17.45 -21.27
C LYS A 298 -46.31 -17.25 -20.51
N GLN A 299 -45.99 -18.15 -19.58
CA GLN A 299 -44.74 -18.11 -18.85
C GLN A 299 -43.53 -18.35 -19.77
N ILE A 300 -43.62 -19.32 -20.69
CA ILE A 300 -42.58 -19.58 -21.70
C ILE A 300 -42.39 -18.36 -22.61
N ASP A 301 -43.49 -17.74 -23.07
CA ASP A 301 -43.41 -16.54 -23.91
C ASP A 301 -42.77 -15.36 -23.17
N THR A 302 -43.14 -15.17 -21.90
CA THR A 302 -42.52 -14.13 -21.04
C THR A 302 -41.02 -14.37 -20.87
N MET A 303 -40.59 -15.62 -20.66
CA MET A 303 -39.16 -15.95 -20.57
C MET A 303 -38.44 -15.68 -21.89
N ARG A 304 -39.05 -16.01 -23.04
CA ARG A 304 -38.48 -15.72 -24.36
C ARG A 304 -38.30 -14.23 -24.61
N THR A 305 -39.29 -13.41 -24.24
CA THR A 305 -39.18 -11.95 -24.35
C THR A 305 -38.05 -11.41 -23.49
N LYS A 306 -37.94 -11.85 -22.22
CA LYS A 306 -36.84 -11.43 -21.34
C LYS A 306 -35.47 -11.82 -21.89
N TYR A 307 -35.31 -13.04 -22.41
CA TYR A 307 -34.05 -13.43 -23.03
C TYR A 307 -33.71 -12.60 -24.27
N ALA A 308 -34.69 -12.19 -25.06
CA ALA A 308 -34.45 -11.30 -26.19
C ALA A 308 -34.01 -9.90 -25.74
N GLU A 309 -34.61 -9.35 -24.68
CA GLU A 309 -34.21 -8.07 -24.07
C GLU A 309 -32.80 -8.16 -23.46
N ASP A 310 -32.46 -9.26 -22.79
CA ASP A 310 -31.13 -9.49 -22.21
C ASP A 310 -30.04 -9.57 -23.29
N ILE A 311 -30.33 -10.24 -24.41
CA ILE A 311 -29.44 -10.27 -25.57
C ILE A 311 -29.23 -8.86 -26.13
N GLY A 312 -30.29 -8.05 -26.27
CA GLY A 312 -30.18 -6.67 -26.72
C GLY A 312 -29.34 -5.79 -25.79
N ARG A 313 -29.52 -5.93 -24.46
CA ARG A 313 -28.70 -5.23 -23.47
C ARG A 313 -27.23 -5.64 -23.54
N MET A 314 -26.95 -6.92 -23.78
CA MET A 314 -25.58 -7.40 -23.94
C MET A 314 -24.91 -6.78 -25.18
N ASP A 315 -25.62 -6.68 -26.29
CA ASP A 315 -25.12 -6.03 -27.52
C ASP A 315 -24.82 -4.54 -27.30
N GLU A 316 -25.69 -3.82 -26.58
CA GLU A 316 -25.46 -2.41 -26.21
C GLU A 316 -24.19 -2.24 -25.36
N VAL A 317 -24.00 -3.10 -24.35
CA VAL A 317 -22.79 -3.07 -23.50
C VAL A 317 -21.53 -3.40 -24.32
N MET A 318 -21.61 -4.36 -25.24
CA MET A 318 -20.50 -4.67 -26.13
C MET A 318 -20.14 -3.48 -27.02
N GLN A 319 -21.13 -2.79 -27.59
CA GLN A 319 -20.91 -1.61 -28.41
C GLN A 319 -20.31 -0.44 -27.61
N GLN A 320 -20.79 -0.22 -26.38
CA GLN A 320 -20.22 0.78 -25.47
C GLN A 320 -18.76 0.47 -25.13
N ASN A 321 -18.44 -0.79 -24.81
CA ASN A 321 -17.07 -1.22 -24.54
C ASN A 321 -16.15 -1.02 -25.75
N GLU A 322 -16.63 -1.30 -26.95
CA GLU A 322 -15.85 -1.06 -28.17
C GLU A 322 -15.60 0.44 -28.40
N SER A 323 -16.59 1.29 -28.14
CA SER A 323 -16.43 2.76 -28.21
C SER A 323 -15.44 3.30 -27.17
N LEU A 324 -15.49 2.78 -25.93
CA LEU A 324 -14.55 3.15 -24.86
C LEU A 324 -13.12 2.72 -25.19
N ASN A 325 -12.95 1.52 -25.74
CA ASN A 325 -11.65 1.04 -26.18
C ASN A 325 -11.06 1.90 -27.30
N GLN A 326 -11.89 2.40 -28.23
CA GLN A 326 -11.42 3.36 -29.25
C GLN A 326 -10.98 4.69 -28.63
N ILE A 327 -11.75 5.24 -27.68
CA ILE A 327 -11.38 6.48 -26.97
C ILE A 327 -10.07 6.31 -26.19
N LEU A 328 -9.92 5.18 -25.48
CA LEU A 328 -8.70 4.88 -24.72
C LEU A 328 -7.47 4.81 -25.61
N ARG A 329 -7.55 4.11 -26.75
CA ARG A 329 -6.47 4.06 -27.74
C ARG A 329 -6.10 5.45 -28.26
N GLY A 330 -7.10 6.27 -28.58
CA GLY A 330 -6.87 7.66 -29.00
C GLY A 330 -6.16 8.50 -27.93
N SER A 331 -6.53 8.35 -26.66
CA SER A 331 -5.87 9.05 -25.55
C SER A 331 -4.44 8.57 -25.31
N GLU A 332 -4.19 7.26 -25.49
CA GLU A 332 -2.86 6.66 -25.36
C GLU A 332 -1.92 7.19 -26.44
N ASP A 333 -2.41 7.30 -27.68
CA ASP A 333 -1.64 7.85 -28.80
C ASP A 333 -1.34 9.34 -28.59
N GLN A 334 -2.30 10.12 -28.06
CA GLN A 334 -2.08 11.53 -27.70
C GLN A 334 -1.05 11.69 -26.57
N ALA A 335 -1.12 10.86 -25.53
CA ALA A 335 -0.16 10.90 -24.43
C ALA A 335 1.25 10.54 -24.89
N LYS A 336 1.39 9.54 -25.78
CA LYS A 336 2.68 9.20 -26.40
C LYS A 336 3.25 10.34 -27.22
N ALA A 337 2.42 11.03 -28.01
CA ALA A 337 2.84 12.20 -28.78
C ALA A 337 3.33 13.35 -27.86
N HIS A 338 2.62 13.63 -26.76
CA HIS A 338 3.03 14.63 -25.78
C HIS A 338 4.35 14.28 -25.08
N LEU A 339 4.55 13.01 -24.72
CA LEU A 339 5.81 12.55 -24.11
C LEU A 339 6.99 12.69 -25.07
N GLN A 340 6.80 12.36 -26.34
CA GLN A 340 7.83 12.57 -27.37
C GLN A 340 8.16 14.06 -27.53
N GLN A 341 7.15 14.93 -27.56
CA GLN A 341 7.36 16.37 -27.64
C GLN A 341 8.13 16.93 -26.43
N LEU A 342 7.76 16.53 -25.20
CA LEU A 342 8.47 16.92 -23.98
C LEU A 342 9.92 16.44 -23.98
N GLN A 343 10.17 15.23 -24.48
CA GLN A 343 11.51 14.68 -24.61
C GLN A 343 12.36 15.49 -25.59
N GLU A 344 11.80 15.89 -26.73
CA GLU A 344 12.47 16.76 -27.71
C GLU A 344 12.78 18.15 -27.12
N ASP A 345 11.84 18.75 -26.40
CA ASP A 345 12.02 20.07 -25.80
C ASP A 345 13.05 20.06 -24.66
N LEU A 346 13.05 19.01 -23.82
CA LEU A 346 14.07 18.83 -22.78
C LEU A 346 15.47 18.70 -23.39
N ASN A 347 15.60 17.91 -24.47
CA ASN A 347 16.87 17.74 -25.16
C ASN A 347 17.39 19.06 -25.75
N LYS A 348 16.51 19.90 -26.30
CA LYS A 348 16.86 21.25 -26.76
C LYS A 348 17.37 22.12 -25.60
N GLN A 349 16.65 22.16 -24.48
CA GLN A 349 17.06 22.96 -23.31
C GLN A 349 18.42 22.51 -22.74
N ILE A 350 18.67 21.20 -22.66
CA ILE A 350 19.97 20.66 -22.22
C ILE A 350 21.09 21.09 -23.18
N GLN A 351 20.81 21.08 -24.48
CA GLN A 351 21.79 21.47 -25.50
C GLN A 351 22.11 22.98 -25.43
N GLU A 352 21.09 23.83 -25.23
CA GLU A 352 21.26 25.27 -25.00
C GLU A 352 22.08 25.56 -23.74
N LEU A 353 21.79 24.87 -22.62
CA LEU A 353 22.54 24.99 -21.37
C LEU A 353 24.02 24.60 -21.54
N ARG A 354 24.30 23.52 -22.28
CA ARG A 354 25.67 23.09 -22.58
C ARG A 354 26.44 24.13 -23.38
N LEU A 355 25.80 24.73 -24.38
CA LEU A 355 26.40 25.80 -25.19
C LEU A 355 26.67 27.04 -24.35
N GLY A 356 25.71 27.48 -23.52
CA GLY A 356 25.88 28.62 -22.63
C GLY A 356 26.99 28.44 -21.58
N LEU A 357 27.14 27.21 -21.05
CA LEU A 357 28.25 26.87 -20.14
C LEU A 357 29.61 26.89 -20.87
N GLN A 358 29.69 26.34 -22.09
CA GLN A 358 30.93 26.36 -22.87
C GLN A 358 31.36 27.78 -23.27
N GLU A 359 30.41 28.68 -23.51
CA GLU A 359 30.69 30.07 -23.86
C GLU A 359 31.22 30.86 -22.66
N LYS A 360 30.65 30.65 -21.46
CA LYS A 360 31.09 31.31 -20.23
C LYS A 360 32.43 30.81 -19.68
N VAL A 361 32.84 29.59 -20.00
CA VAL A 361 34.15 29.03 -19.57
C VAL A 361 35.33 29.63 -20.34
N LYS A 362 35.11 30.30 -21.49
CA LYS A 362 36.19 30.87 -22.32
C LYS A 362 36.59 32.31 -21.98
N VAL A 363 35.83 33.00 -21.11
CA VAL A 363 36.03 34.42 -20.82
C VAL A 363 35.98 34.63 -19.31
N ASP A 364 37.12 34.40 -18.63
CA ASP A 364 37.63 35.27 -17.57
C ASP A 364 38.79 34.59 -16.82
N PRO A 365 39.93 35.27 -16.60
CA PRO A 365 40.85 34.87 -15.56
C PRO A 365 40.17 35.11 -14.22
N VAL A 366 40.02 34.02 -13.45
CA VAL A 366 39.36 33.91 -12.15
C VAL A 366 39.62 35.14 -11.26
N SER A 367 38.63 36.03 -11.19
CA SER A 367 38.54 37.12 -10.22
C SER A 367 38.43 36.54 -8.81
N GLU A 368 39.14 37.13 -7.83
CA GLU A 368 39.05 36.79 -6.40
C GLU A 368 37.60 36.79 -5.87
N GLN A 369 36.69 37.49 -6.55
CA GLN A 369 35.26 37.47 -6.28
C GLN A 369 34.64 36.07 -6.39
N TYR A 370 35.08 35.24 -7.35
CA TYR A 370 34.61 33.87 -7.50
C TYR A 370 35.11 32.95 -6.38
N VAL A 371 36.26 33.25 -5.75
CA VAL A 371 36.76 32.45 -4.62
C VAL A 371 35.84 32.63 -3.41
N LEU A 372 35.39 33.86 -3.15
CA LEU A 372 34.43 34.18 -2.10
C LEU A 372 33.05 33.57 -2.38
N GLU A 373 32.55 33.65 -3.61
CA GLU A 373 31.28 33.02 -4.00
C GLU A 373 31.35 31.49 -3.91
N VAL A 374 32.45 30.86 -4.33
CA VAL A 374 32.65 29.41 -4.18
C VAL A 374 32.74 29.01 -2.71
N GLN A 375 33.37 29.81 -1.84
CA GLN A 375 33.37 29.56 -0.40
C GLN A 375 31.98 29.69 0.23
N GLN A 376 31.19 30.69 -0.19
CA GLN A 376 29.79 30.85 0.25
C GLN A 376 28.92 29.69 -0.23
N LEU A 377 29.06 29.27 -1.49
CA LEU A 377 28.37 28.10 -2.05
C LEU A 377 28.76 26.82 -1.33
N ARG A 378 30.03 26.64 -0.94
CA ARG A 378 30.47 25.50 -0.13
C ARG A 378 29.84 25.48 1.26
N ARG A 379 29.70 26.65 1.91
CA ARG A 379 28.99 26.75 3.19
C ARG A 379 27.51 26.43 3.02
N ALA A 380 26.84 27.06 2.06
CA ALA A 380 25.45 26.80 1.76
C ALA A 380 25.19 25.33 1.39
N TRP A 381 26.09 24.70 0.62
CA TRP A 381 26.04 23.28 0.32
C TRP A 381 26.17 22.41 1.57
N LYS A 382 27.12 22.73 2.46
CA LYS A 382 27.31 22.00 3.71
C LYS A 382 26.09 22.12 4.62
N ASP A 383 25.53 23.31 4.76
CA ASP A 383 24.31 23.56 5.52
C ASP A 383 23.12 22.79 4.91
N HIS A 384 23.03 22.75 3.58
CA HIS A 384 22.00 21.99 2.89
C HIS A 384 22.19 20.47 3.05
N GLN A 385 23.43 19.98 3.04
CA GLN A 385 23.74 18.58 3.29
C GLN A 385 23.42 18.18 4.74
N GLU A 386 23.69 19.04 5.71
CA GLU A 386 23.29 18.84 7.11
C GLU A 386 21.77 18.84 7.26
N SER A 387 21.06 19.76 6.58
CA SER A 387 19.60 19.79 6.52
C SER A 387 19.00 18.53 5.88
N LEU A 388 19.58 18.03 4.79
CA LEU A 388 19.16 16.76 4.19
C LEU A 388 19.38 15.58 5.13
N ALA A 389 20.52 15.53 5.83
CA ALA A 389 20.78 14.46 6.80
C ALA A 389 19.84 14.50 8.01
N VAL A 390 19.34 15.68 8.39
CA VAL A 390 18.29 15.89 9.41
C VAL A 390 16.95 15.37 8.87
N HIS A 391 16.57 15.74 7.65
CA HIS A 391 15.35 15.26 7.00
C HIS A 391 15.33 13.73 6.78
N ASP A 392 16.45 13.12 6.41
CA ASP A 392 16.53 11.67 6.23
C ASP A 392 16.35 10.91 7.55
N ARG A 393 16.85 11.46 8.66
CA ARG A 393 16.59 10.93 9.99
C ARG A 393 15.12 11.07 10.38
N ALA A 394 14.50 12.22 10.11
CA ALA A 394 13.07 12.42 10.34
C ALA A 394 12.23 11.41 9.55
N ARG A 395 12.50 11.24 8.25
CA ARG A 395 11.83 10.25 7.39
C ARG A 395 12.03 8.81 7.84
N ALA A 396 13.22 8.47 8.35
CA ALA A 396 13.45 7.15 8.93
C ALA A 396 12.55 6.90 10.15
N LEU A 397 12.44 7.88 11.06
CA LEU A 397 11.54 7.81 12.22
C LEU A 397 10.06 7.72 11.80
N GLU A 398 9.65 8.46 10.78
CA GLU A 398 8.29 8.38 10.22
C GLU A 398 7.97 6.99 9.65
N ARG A 399 8.90 6.40 8.88
CA ARG A 399 8.75 5.04 8.35
C ARG A 399 8.63 4.02 9.48
N ASP A 400 9.47 4.13 10.50
CA ASP A 400 9.44 3.26 11.66
C ASP A 400 8.13 3.43 12.47
N ALA A 401 7.58 4.64 12.56
CA ALA A 401 6.28 4.88 13.18
C ALA A 401 5.14 4.24 12.37
N MET A 402 5.16 4.43 11.04
CA MET A 402 4.17 3.84 10.12
C MET A 402 4.18 2.31 10.21
N HIS A 403 5.36 1.69 10.25
CA HIS A 403 5.49 0.24 10.43
C HIS A 403 4.84 -0.23 11.74
N ALA A 404 5.06 0.49 12.85
CA ALA A 404 4.46 0.14 14.13
C ALA A 404 2.91 0.28 14.13
N ILE A 405 2.38 1.28 13.42
CA ILE A 405 0.92 1.44 13.23
C ILE A 405 0.35 0.27 12.40
N VAL A 406 1.01 -0.09 11.29
CA VAL A 406 0.57 -1.22 10.44
C VAL A 406 0.56 -2.52 11.23
N GLU A 407 1.62 -2.79 12.00
CA GLU A 407 1.71 -3.97 12.87
C GLU A 407 0.58 -3.99 13.93
N SER A 408 0.27 -2.83 14.53
CA SER A 408 -0.85 -2.68 15.47
C SER A 408 -2.21 -2.98 14.83
N GLN A 409 -2.43 -2.54 13.59
CA GLN A 409 -3.67 -2.84 12.85
C GLN A 409 -3.75 -4.32 12.45
N LEU A 410 -2.63 -4.95 12.12
CA LEU A 410 -2.58 -6.38 11.83
C LEU A 410 -2.98 -7.21 13.05
N ILE A 411 -2.50 -6.86 14.24
CA ILE A 411 -2.92 -7.48 15.51
C ILE A 411 -4.43 -7.32 15.72
N ALA A 412 -4.98 -6.12 15.51
CA ALA A 412 -6.42 -5.86 15.63
C ALA A 412 -7.25 -6.72 14.67
N ALA A 413 -6.82 -6.82 13.41
CA ALA A 413 -7.49 -7.64 12.41
C ALA A 413 -7.49 -9.12 12.80
N GLN A 414 -6.37 -9.66 13.31
CA GLN A 414 -6.29 -11.05 13.76
C GLN A 414 -7.19 -11.33 14.97
N MET A 415 -7.27 -10.40 15.93
CA MET A 415 -8.22 -10.52 17.05
C MET A 415 -9.68 -10.54 16.58
N ASN A 416 -10.03 -9.72 15.58
CA ASN A 416 -11.39 -9.70 15.01
C ASN A 416 -11.73 -11.00 14.27
N VAL A 417 -10.77 -11.55 13.49
CA VAL A 417 -10.94 -12.84 12.83
C VAL A 417 -11.17 -13.96 13.85
N GLN A 418 -10.44 -13.93 14.97
CA GLN A 418 -10.66 -14.88 16.06
C GLN A 418 -12.03 -14.70 16.71
N ASP A 419 -12.46 -13.45 16.97
CA ASP A 419 -13.79 -13.18 17.54
C ASP A 419 -14.91 -13.68 16.61
N ASP A 420 -14.77 -13.53 15.28
CA ASP A 420 -15.70 -14.09 14.31
C ASP A 420 -15.70 -15.61 14.31
N GLN A 421 -14.54 -16.24 14.46
CA GLN A 421 -14.42 -17.69 14.57
C GLN A 421 -15.07 -18.19 15.86
N ASP A 422 -14.85 -17.50 16.98
CA ASP A 422 -15.46 -17.83 18.27
C ASP A 422 -16.98 -17.64 18.21
N ARG A 423 -17.48 -16.58 17.55
CA ARG A 423 -18.92 -16.38 17.29
C ARG A 423 -19.53 -17.51 16.46
N LYS A 424 -18.84 -17.97 15.41
CA LYS A 424 -19.29 -19.13 14.60
C LYS A 424 -19.33 -20.40 15.43
N ASN A 425 -18.33 -20.62 16.28
CA ASN A 425 -18.28 -21.75 17.21
C ASN A 425 -19.45 -21.69 18.20
N VAL A 426 -19.77 -20.51 18.75
CA VAL A 426 -20.92 -20.28 19.63
C VAL A 426 -22.25 -20.54 18.90
N ALA A 427 -22.42 -20.04 17.67
CA ALA A 427 -23.63 -20.20 16.87
C ALA A 427 -23.93 -21.67 16.53
N LEU A 428 -22.89 -22.47 16.28
CA LEU A 428 -23.02 -23.91 16.02
C LEU A 428 -23.47 -24.73 17.24
N PHE A 429 -23.32 -24.21 18.47
CA PHE A 429 -23.88 -24.85 19.67
C PHE A 429 -25.38 -24.61 19.86
N GLY A 430 -25.95 -23.57 19.24
CA GLY A 430 -27.38 -23.24 19.34
C GLY A 430 -28.27 -23.99 18.36
N CYS A 431 -27.72 -24.41 17.22
CA CYS A 431 -28.43 -25.12 16.16
C CYS A 431 -27.88 -26.54 15.97
N LYS A 432 -27.91 -27.38 17.02
CA LYS A 432 -27.98 -28.82 16.76
C LYS A 432 -29.44 -29.12 16.44
N PRO A 433 -29.82 -29.40 15.17
CA PRO A 433 -31.12 -30.00 14.93
C PRO A 433 -31.15 -31.27 15.78
N GLU A 434 -32.12 -31.37 16.68
CA GLU A 434 -32.42 -32.65 17.28
C GLU A 434 -32.53 -33.65 16.14
N LYS A 435 -31.79 -34.75 16.24
CA LYS A 435 -31.92 -35.87 15.33
C LYS A 435 -33.34 -36.41 15.48
N GLY A 436 -34.29 -35.79 14.78
CA GLY A 436 -35.56 -36.39 14.48
C GLY A 436 -35.26 -37.54 13.54
N ASP A 437 -35.45 -38.77 14.04
CA ASP A 437 -35.61 -39.97 13.24
C ASP A 437 -36.59 -39.68 12.10
N ARG A 438 -36.08 -39.48 10.89
CA ARG A 438 -36.85 -39.61 9.67
C ARG A 438 -36.01 -40.31 8.62
N ASP A 439 -36.27 -41.61 8.53
CA ASP A 439 -36.21 -42.37 7.28
C ASP A 439 -36.75 -41.51 6.13
N GLY A 440 -35.87 -41.18 5.19
CA GLY A 440 -36.19 -40.24 4.12
C GLY A 440 -35.07 -40.17 3.10
N LEU A 441 -34.83 -41.31 2.45
CA LEU A 441 -34.12 -41.53 1.19
C LEU A 441 -33.84 -40.26 0.36
N LEU A 442 -32.60 -39.77 0.36
CA LEU A 442 -31.95 -39.17 -0.81
C LEU A 442 -30.46 -39.53 -0.83
N PRO A 443 -29.88 -39.76 -2.02
CA PRO A 443 -28.62 -40.49 -2.16
C PRO A 443 -27.38 -39.63 -1.92
N ASN A 444 -26.36 -40.31 -1.38
CA ASN A 444 -24.96 -39.91 -1.29
C ASN A 444 -24.47 -39.18 -2.55
N ILE A 445 -23.91 -37.98 -2.36
CA ILE A 445 -22.84 -37.48 -3.20
C ILE A 445 -21.58 -37.46 -2.34
N ASP A 446 -20.66 -38.33 -2.71
CA ASP A 446 -19.33 -38.51 -2.16
C ASP A 446 -18.59 -37.17 -2.00
N GLN A 447 -18.43 -36.71 -0.77
CA GLN A 447 -17.29 -35.91 -0.37
C GLN A 447 -16.75 -36.47 0.93
N THR A 448 -15.60 -37.12 0.84
CA THR A 448 -14.79 -37.52 1.97
C THR A 448 -13.84 -36.37 2.33
N PRO A 449 -14.06 -35.62 3.43
CA PRO A 449 -12.97 -34.90 4.04
C PRO A 449 -12.30 -35.87 5.02
N ARG A 450 -11.02 -36.17 4.75
CA ARG A 450 -10.10 -36.78 5.72
C ARG A 450 -10.24 -36.04 7.07
N LYS A 451 -10.86 -36.70 8.06
CA LYS A 451 -10.83 -36.30 9.46
C LYS A 451 -9.38 -36.36 9.95
N LYS A 452 -8.70 -35.23 9.90
CA LYS A 452 -7.56 -34.97 10.78
C LYS A 452 -8.16 -34.74 12.17
N GLU A 453 -7.80 -35.57 13.15
CA GLU A 453 -8.22 -35.40 14.54
C GLU A 453 -7.74 -34.03 15.05
N VAL A 454 -8.63 -33.03 14.98
CA VAL A 454 -8.41 -31.72 15.58
C VAL A 454 -8.54 -31.93 17.08
N LYS A 455 -7.41 -31.83 17.81
CA LYS A 455 -7.36 -31.70 19.27
C LYS A 455 -8.41 -30.67 19.67
N THR A 456 -9.52 -31.12 20.25
CA THR A 456 -10.61 -30.25 20.68
C THR A 456 -10.08 -29.32 21.75
N THR A 457 -9.90 -28.06 21.37
CA THR A 457 -9.62 -26.95 22.26
C THR A 457 -10.71 -26.87 23.33
N SER A 458 -10.32 -26.44 24.53
CA SER A 458 -11.21 -26.27 25.67
C SER A 458 -12.49 -25.53 25.27
N PRO A 459 -13.66 -25.92 25.81
CA PRO A 459 -14.93 -25.30 25.44
C PRO A 459 -14.89 -23.79 25.71
N ILE A 460 -15.05 -22.99 24.65
CA ILE A 460 -15.04 -21.50 24.63
C ILE A 460 -16.10 -20.92 25.59
N ILE A 461 -17.11 -21.72 25.90
CA ILE A 461 -18.19 -21.41 26.83
C ILE A 461 -18.08 -22.36 28.01
N SER A 462 -18.01 -21.80 29.22
CA SER A 462 -18.22 -22.56 30.46
C SER A 462 -19.42 -22.01 31.23
N LEU A 463 -20.18 -22.92 31.86
CA LEU A 463 -21.29 -22.56 32.76
C LEU A 463 -20.73 -22.42 34.19
N ASP A 464 -21.01 -21.31 34.85
CA ASP A 464 -20.71 -21.18 36.29
C ASP A 464 -21.57 -22.18 37.07
N LYS A 465 -20.89 -23.11 37.77
CA LYS A 465 -21.53 -24.19 38.53
C LYS A 465 -22.44 -23.67 39.64
N ARG A 466 -22.24 -22.43 40.10
CA ARG A 466 -23.10 -21.79 41.12
C ARG A 466 -24.51 -21.51 40.61
N CYS A 467 -24.67 -21.25 39.31
CA CYS A 467 -25.94 -20.89 38.68
C CYS A 467 -26.90 -22.08 38.48
N LEU A 468 -26.42 -23.32 38.65
CA LEU A 468 -27.23 -24.54 38.48
C LEU A 468 -27.96 -24.97 39.76
N SER A 469 -27.73 -24.30 40.89
CA SER A 469 -28.18 -24.80 42.21
C SER A 469 -29.64 -24.48 42.58
N CYS A 470 -30.36 -23.66 41.79
CA CYS A 470 -31.66 -23.09 42.19
C CYS A 470 -32.87 -23.47 41.31
N CYS A 471 -32.70 -24.24 40.23
CA CYS A 471 -33.78 -24.47 39.24
C CYS A 471 -34.13 -25.95 39.06
N SER A 472 -35.41 -26.30 39.28
CA SER A 472 -35.94 -27.67 39.16
C SER A 472 -36.16 -28.15 37.72
N ASN A 473 -36.12 -27.25 36.74
CA ASN A 473 -36.19 -27.58 35.32
C ASN A 473 -34.89 -27.18 34.61
N THR A 474 -33.88 -28.02 34.77
CA THR A 474 -32.53 -27.82 34.22
C THR A 474 -32.53 -27.67 32.71
N GLY A 475 -33.43 -28.31 31.96
CA GLY A 475 -33.45 -28.24 30.50
C GLY A 475 -33.79 -26.85 29.95
N THR A 476 -34.91 -26.28 30.39
CA THR A 476 -35.37 -24.96 29.93
C THR A 476 -34.53 -23.83 30.50
N VAL A 477 -34.06 -23.98 31.74
CA VAL A 477 -33.12 -23.03 32.34
C VAL A 477 -31.78 -23.11 31.64
N LEU A 478 -31.19 -24.28 31.35
CA LEU A 478 -29.95 -24.35 30.55
C LEU A 478 -30.11 -23.70 29.17
N ALA A 479 -31.27 -23.82 28.52
CA ALA A 479 -31.51 -23.16 27.23
C ALA A 479 -31.58 -21.63 27.37
N GLY A 480 -32.28 -21.10 28.39
CA GLY A 480 -32.33 -19.66 28.66
C GLY A 480 -31.02 -19.07 29.23
N PHE A 481 -30.33 -19.82 30.10
CA PHE A 481 -29.05 -19.45 30.72
C PHE A 481 -27.89 -19.53 29.72
N LYS A 482 -27.95 -20.47 28.75
CA LYS A 482 -27.04 -20.49 27.58
C LYS A 482 -27.16 -19.24 26.71
N ILE A 483 -28.26 -18.48 26.81
CA ILE A 483 -28.42 -17.23 26.06
C ILE A 483 -28.02 -16.03 26.94
N ALA A 484 -28.23 -16.10 28.27
CA ALA A 484 -28.09 -14.96 29.17
C ALA A 484 -26.80 -14.89 30.02
N CYS A 485 -26.05 -15.99 30.19
CA CYS A 485 -24.92 -16.04 31.14
C CYS A 485 -23.68 -16.76 30.57
N LEU A 486 -23.38 -16.56 29.29
CA LEU A 486 -22.15 -17.06 28.70
C LEU A 486 -20.99 -16.15 29.13
N ASN A 487 -20.10 -16.67 29.98
CA ASN A 487 -18.83 -16.01 30.23
C ASN A 487 -17.94 -16.26 29.00
N TYR A 488 -17.90 -15.29 28.08
CA TYR A 488 -17.09 -15.37 26.88
C TYR A 488 -15.61 -15.38 27.27
N THR A 489 -14.94 -16.50 27.04
CA THR A 489 -13.50 -16.61 27.21
C THR A 489 -12.90 -16.69 25.81
N PRO A 490 -12.35 -15.57 25.28
CA PRO A 490 -11.82 -15.55 23.91
C PRO A 490 -10.74 -16.62 23.75
N GLY A 491 -10.76 -17.31 22.62
CA GLY A 491 -9.71 -18.26 22.27
C GLY A 491 -8.34 -17.57 22.14
N PRO A 492 -7.24 -18.33 22.28
CA PRO A 492 -5.93 -17.78 21.99
C PRO A 492 -5.80 -17.45 20.49
N VAL A 493 -5.14 -16.35 20.17
CA VAL A 493 -4.99 -15.82 18.81
C VAL A 493 -3.62 -16.22 18.29
N GLU A 494 -3.55 -16.79 17.09
CA GLU A 494 -2.28 -17.10 16.43
C GLU A 494 -1.75 -15.86 15.69
N TYR A 495 -0.60 -15.36 16.12
CA TYR A 495 0.06 -14.19 15.54
C TYR A 495 1.53 -14.51 15.29
N HIS A 496 2.01 -14.35 14.04
CA HIS A 496 3.37 -14.76 13.64
C HIS A 496 3.75 -16.18 14.10
N GLN A 497 2.84 -17.16 13.92
CA GLN A 497 3.01 -18.57 14.30
C GLN A 497 3.17 -18.83 15.82
N VAL A 498 2.91 -17.83 16.66
CA VAL A 498 2.90 -17.95 18.13
C VAL A 498 1.48 -17.71 18.63
N SER A 499 1.04 -18.50 19.59
CA SER A 499 -0.28 -18.39 20.20
C SER A 499 -0.23 -17.43 21.38
N TYR A 500 -1.01 -16.35 21.31
CA TYR A 500 -1.09 -15.31 22.34
C TYR A 500 -2.47 -15.28 22.98
N SER A 501 -2.52 -14.90 24.25
CA SER A 501 -3.77 -14.46 24.87
C SER A 501 -4.18 -13.09 24.35
N ARG A 502 -5.49 -12.79 24.36
CA ARG A 502 -6.00 -11.48 23.95
C ARG A 502 -5.40 -10.33 24.76
N ALA A 503 -5.18 -10.54 26.06
CA ALA A 503 -4.58 -9.52 26.93
C ALA A 503 -3.14 -9.19 26.52
N GLU A 504 -2.34 -10.20 26.13
CA GLU A 504 -0.98 -9.99 25.63
C GLU A 504 -0.97 -9.23 24.30
N LEU A 505 -1.89 -9.56 23.38
CA LEU A 505 -2.00 -8.84 22.10
C LEU A 505 -2.46 -7.40 22.28
N LEU A 506 -3.41 -7.13 23.18
CA LEU A 506 -3.81 -5.75 23.51
C LEU A 506 -2.65 -4.96 24.12
N HIS A 507 -1.84 -5.58 24.98
CA HIS A 507 -0.66 -4.94 25.55
C HIS A 507 0.42 -4.68 24.48
N LEU A 508 0.66 -5.64 23.59
CA LEU A 508 1.57 -5.49 22.46
C LEU A 508 1.11 -4.38 21.51
N GLN A 509 -0.19 -4.33 21.22
CA GLN A 509 -0.81 -3.29 20.40
C GLN A 509 -0.61 -1.90 21.01
N ALA A 510 -0.89 -1.74 22.30
CA ALA A 510 -0.67 -0.48 23.02
C ALA A 510 0.80 -0.04 22.96
N LYS A 511 1.73 -0.98 23.20
CA LYS A 511 3.17 -0.71 23.14
C LYS A 511 3.63 -0.26 21.75
N LEU A 512 3.09 -0.84 20.67
CA LEU A 512 3.40 -0.44 19.30
C LEU A 512 2.87 0.96 18.99
N LEU A 513 1.68 1.31 19.49
CA LEU A 513 1.11 2.65 19.31
C LEU A 513 1.91 3.70 20.09
N ASP A 514 2.32 3.41 21.32
CA ASP A 514 3.19 4.30 22.11
C ASP A 514 4.53 4.52 21.39
N GLN A 515 5.14 3.46 20.84
CA GLN A 515 6.36 3.57 20.04
C GLN A 515 6.17 4.41 18.77
N ALA A 516 5.04 4.25 18.08
CA ALA A 516 4.72 5.04 16.90
C ALA A 516 4.56 6.52 17.27
N GLN A 517 3.85 6.82 18.36
CA GLN A 517 3.65 8.18 18.86
C GLN A 517 4.98 8.83 19.26
N ASP A 518 5.83 8.14 20.01
CA ASP A 518 7.15 8.64 20.39
C ASP A 518 8.04 8.94 19.16
N ARG A 519 8.00 8.07 18.16
CA ARG A 519 8.77 8.25 16.91
C ARG A 519 8.26 9.43 16.09
N MET A 520 6.94 9.61 15.98
CA MET A 520 6.36 10.78 15.31
C MET A 520 6.69 12.08 16.05
N HIS A 521 6.64 12.10 17.38
CA HIS A 521 7.04 13.28 18.14
C HIS A 521 8.52 13.64 17.95
N ARG A 522 9.41 12.63 17.89
CA ARG A 522 10.82 12.85 17.57
C ARG A 522 11.02 13.33 16.14
N ALA A 523 10.30 12.78 15.17
CA ALA A 523 10.36 13.23 13.78
C ALA A 523 9.90 14.68 13.61
N ALA A 524 8.87 15.10 14.36
CA ALA A 524 8.36 16.47 14.33
C ALA A 524 9.25 17.51 15.04
N GLY A 525 10.13 17.06 15.94
CA GLY A 525 11.11 17.90 16.65
C GLY A 525 12.45 18.04 15.92
N VAL A 526 12.61 17.38 14.78
CA VAL A 526 13.78 17.36 13.89
C VAL A 526 13.47 18.22 12.68
#